data_AF-A0A0G1BCW4-F1
#
_entry.id   AF-A0A0G1BCW4-F1
#
_cell.length_a   1.000
_cell.length_b   1.000
_cell.length_c   1.000
_cell.angle_alpha   90.00
_cell.angle_beta   90.00
_cell.angle_gamma   90.00
#
_symmetry.space_group_name_H-M   'P 1'
#
loop_
_entity.id
_entity.type
_entity.pdbx_description
1 polymer ?
#
loop_
_entity_poly.entity_id
_entity_poly.type
_entity_poly.pdbx_seq_one_letter_code
_entity_poly.pdbx_strand_id
1 'polypeptide(L)' 'MNPHHQTVRWLRGIMSQLKAALIAALITGFVMVRKAPTEEARDIIGAACASFVLTLFLALIIAWRALKVFDGKKSPLG' A
#
# COMPACT_ATOMS: atom_id res chain seq x y z
N MET A 1 16.56 8.45 -22.18
CA MET A 1 16.02 8.43 -20.79
C MET A 1 16.45 7.11 -20.17
N ASN A 2 17.25 7.11 -19.10
CA ASN A 2 17.84 5.87 -18.57
C ASN A 2 16.73 4.99 -17.93
N PRO A 3 16.44 3.77 -18.43
CA PRO A 3 15.29 2.96 -18.00
C PRO A 3 15.27 2.71 -16.49
N HIS A 4 16.44 2.65 -15.86
CA HIS A 4 16.61 2.57 -14.41
C HIS A 4 15.92 3.72 -13.64
N HIS A 5 16.13 4.95 -14.08
CA HIS A 5 15.53 6.14 -13.47
C HIS A 5 14.00 6.23 -13.70
N GLN A 6 13.49 5.58 -14.74
CA GLN A 6 12.05 5.47 -14.98
C GLN A 6 11.40 4.47 -14.03
N THR A 7 11.99 3.29 -13.84
CA THR A 7 11.51 2.26 -12.91
C THR A 7 11.52 2.74 -11.46
N VAL A 8 12.58 3.41 -11.02
CA VAL A 8 12.68 3.98 -9.66
C VAL A 8 11.59 5.04 -9.41
N ARG A 9 11.34 5.94 -10.38
CA ARG A 9 10.27 6.94 -10.26
C ARG A 9 8.87 6.30 -10.24
N TRP A 10 8.65 5.31 -11.10
CA TRP A 10 7.39 4.56 -11.13
C TRP A 10 7.13 3.83 -9.79
N LEU A 11 8.14 3.16 -9.22
CA LEU A 11 8.05 2.52 -7.91
C LEU A 11 7.75 3.52 -6.77
N ARG A 12 8.37 4.70 -6.80
CA ARG A 12 8.05 5.78 -5.84
C ARG A 12 6.60 6.26 -5.99
N GLY A 13 6.11 6.36 -7.22
CA GLY A 13 4.71 6.66 -7.52
C GLY A 13 3.75 5.63 -6.91
N ILE A 14 4.02 4.34 -7.13
CA ILE A 14 3.22 3.24 -6.56
C ILE A 14 3.23 3.29 -5.04
N MET A 15 4.39 3.48 -4.39
CA MET A 15 4.44 3.59 -2.94
C MET A 15 3.61 4.77 -2.42
N SER A 16 3.62 5.91 -3.12
CA SER A 16 2.79 7.06 -2.74
C SER A 16 1.30 6.73 -2.84
N GLN A 17 0.88 6.08 -3.92
CA GLN A 17 -0.52 5.65 -4.10
C GLN A 17 -0.94 4.61 -3.07
N LEU A 18 -0.10 3.61 -2.79
CA LEU A 18 -0.38 2.60 -1.78
C LEU A 18 -0.47 3.20 -0.37
N LYS A 19 0.36 4.20 -0.03
CA LYS A 19 0.23 4.95 1.23
C LYS A 19 -1.10 5.68 1.31
N ALA A 20 -1.51 6.37 0.26
CA ALA A 20 -2.78 7.07 0.21
C ALA A 20 -3.97 6.09 0.33
N ALA A 21 -3.90 4.96 -0.37
CA ALA A 21 -4.89 3.90 -0.29
C ALA A 21 -4.97 3.30 1.12
N LEU A 22 -3.84 3.12 1.81
CA LEU A 22 -3.79 2.62 3.19
C LEU A 22 -4.49 3.60 4.15
N ILE A 23 -4.21 4.90 4.03
CA ILE A 23 -4.86 5.93 4.85
C ILE A 23 -6.36 5.95 4.58
N ALA A 24 -6.77 5.93 3.31
CA ALA A 24 -8.18 5.88 2.93
C ALA A 24 -8.88 4.62 3.48
N ALA A 25 -8.25 3.45 3.37
CA ALA A 25 -8.77 2.19 3.90
C ALA A 25 -9.01 2.24 5.41
N LEU A 26 -8.07 2.81 6.17
CA LEU A 26 -8.22 2.98 7.62
C LEU A 26 -9.40 3.89 7.97
N ILE A 27 -9.53 5.03 7.29
CA ILE A 27 -10.62 6.00 7.53
C ILE A 27 -11.96 5.38 7.15
N THR A 28 -12.08 4.84 5.94
CA THR A 28 -13.31 4.22 5.44
C THR A 28 -13.71 3.04 6.31
N GLY A 29 -12.75 2.19 6.68
CA GLY A 29 -12.95 1.08 7.59
C GLY A 29 -13.54 1.49 8.93
N PHE A 30 -12.92 2.49 9.57
CA PHE A 30 -13.41 3.04 10.83
C PHE A 30 -14.83 3.58 10.72
N VAL A 31 -15.14 4.32 9.65
CA VAL A 31 -16.49 4.86 9.42
C VAL A 31 -17.51 3.75 9.19
N MET A 32 -17.18 2.73 8.40
CA MET A 32 -18.08 1.62 8.09
C MET A 32 -18.36 0.76 9.33
N VAL A 33 -17.33 0.42 10.12
CA VAL A 33 -17.49 -0.34 11.38
C VAL A 33 -18.39 0.42 12.36
N ARG A 34 -18.26 1.75 12.46
CA ARG A 34 -19.12 2.56 13.34
C ARG A 34 -20.57 2.68 12.89
N LYS A 35 -20.84 2.51 11.60
CA LYS A 35 -22.19 2.60 11.01
C LYS A 35 -22.83 1.23 10.79
N ALA A 36 -22.17 0.14 11.20
CA ALA A 36 -22.71 -1.20 11.03
C ALA A 36 -24.03 -1.37 11.79
N PRO A 37 -25.09 -1.89 11.15
CA PRO A 37 -26.42 -1.99 11.77
C PRO A 37 -26.53 -3.12 12.80
N THR A 38 -25.65 -4.12 12.73
CA THR A 38 -25.63 -5.30 13.61
C THR A 38 -24.20 -5.62 14.07
N GLU A 39 -24.08 -6.37 15.17
CA GLU A 39 -22.77 -6.85 15.65
C GLU A 39 -22.09 -7.76 14.63
N GLU A 40 -22.84 -8.67 14.00
CA GLU A 40 -22.29 -9.55 12.95
C GLU A 40 -21.75 -8.76 11.75
N ALA A 41 -22.48 -7.73 11.30
CA ALA A 41 -22.02 -6.87 10.20
C ALA A 41 -20.75 -6.11 10.60
N ARG A 42 -20.67 -5.66 11.85
CA ARG A 42 -19.49 -4.97 12.38
C ARG A 42 -18.26 -5.87 12.37
N ASP A 43 -18.41 -7.12 12.78
CA ASP A 43 -17.31 -8.10 12.82
C ASP A 43 -16.84 -8.47 11.42
N ILE A 44 -17.76 -8.71 10.48
CA ILE A 44 -17.44 -9.01 9.09
C ILE A 44 -16.72 -7.82 8.43
N ILE A 45 -17.26 -6.60 8.58
CA ILE A 45 -16.65 -5.38 8.02
C ILE A 45 -15.29 -5.13 8.68
N GLY A 46 -15.17 -5.34 9.99
CA GLY A 46 -13.94 -5.21 10.74
C GLY A 46 -12.86 -6.17 10.23
N ALA A 47 -13.19 -7.45 10.08
CA ALA A 47 -12.29 -8.48 9.56
C ALA A 47 -11.87 -8.20 8.11
N ALA A 48 -12.82 -7.81 7.24
CA ALA A 48 -12.54 -7.47 5.84
C ALA A 48 -11.62 -6.24 5.75
N CYS A 49 -11.90 -5.19 6.53
CA CYS A 49 -11.07 -4.00 6.56
C CYS A 49 -9.66 -4.29 7.09
N ALA A 50 -9.53 -5.06 8.18
CA ALA A 50 -8.24 -5.44 8.72
C ALA A 50 -7.41 -6.23 7.69
N SER A 51 -8.04 -7.17 6.99
CA SER A 51 -7.41 -7.96 5.93
C SER A 51 -6.95 -7.09 4.75
N PHE A 52 -7.77 -6.11 4.36
CA PHE A 52 -7.44 -5.18 3.28
C PHE A 52 -6.27 -4.26 3.66
N VAL A 53 -6.27 -3.70 4.87
CA VAL A 53 -5.18 -2.88 5.41
C VAL A 53 -3.87 -3.68 5.46
N LEU A 54 -3.93 -4.93 5.95
CA LEU A 54 -2.77 -5.82 5.99
C LEU A 54 -2.21 -6.09 4.58
N THR A 55 -3.09 -6.33 3.60
CA THR A 55 -2.70 -6.56 2.20
C THR A 55 -1.99 -5.33 1.60
N LEU A 56 -2.54 -4.14 1.81
CA LEU A 56 -1.92 -2.88 1.36
C LEU A 56 -0.56 -2.64 2.03
N PHE A 57 -0.46 -2.97 3.32
CA PHE A 57 0.79 -2.85 4.07
C PHE A 57 1.87 -3.81 3.56
N LEU A 58 1.52 -5.06 3.27
CA LEU A 58 2.43 -6.03 2.65
C LEU A 58 2.87 -5.57 1.25
N ALA A 59 1.95 -5.04 0.45
CA ALA A 59 2.27 -4.47 -0.86
C ALA A 59 3.26 -3.31 -0.76
N LEU A 60 3.13 -2.45 0.25
CA LEU A 60 4.09 -1.37 0.53
C LEU A 60 5.48 -1.91 0.88
N ILE A 61 5.57 -2.95 1.71
CA ILE A 61 6.85 -3.58 2.06
C ILE A 61 7.51 -4.17 0.81
N ILE A 62 6.75 -4.86 -0.04
CA ILE A 62 7.26 -5.43 -1.29
C ILE A 62 7.75 -4.32 -2.23
N ALA A 63 6.94 -3.27 -2.44
CA ALA A 63 7.31 -2.12 -3.27
C ALA A 63 8.57 -1.41 -2.75
N TRP A 64 8.70 -1.25 -1.43
CA TRP A 64 9.89 -0.70 -0.79
C TRP A 64 11.11 -1.59 -0.99
N ARG A 65 10.97 -2.91 -0.79
CA ARG A 65 12.06 -3.88 -0.98
C ARG A 65 12.53 -3.88 -2.43
N ALA A 66 11.59 -3.88 -3.39
CA ALA A 66 11.90 -3.73 -4.81
C ALA A 66 12.66 -2.44 -5.07
N LEU A 67 12.17 -1.30 -4.56
CA LEU A 67 12.86 -0.02 -4.69
C LEU A 67 14.29 -0.09 -4.15
N LYS A 68 14.53 -0.66 -2.95
CA LYS A 68 15.88 -0.79 -2.39
C LYS A 68 16.81 -1.63 -3.28
N VAL A 69 16.30 -2.69 -3.90
CA VAL A 69 17.09 -3.53 -4.81
C VAL A 69 17.47 -2.77 -6.08
N PHE A 70 16.55 -1.97 -6.63
CA PHE A 70 16.84 -1.15 -7.81
C PHE A 70 17.70 0.07 -7.48
N ASP A 71 17.41 0.82 -6.41
CA ASP A 71 18.22 1.98 -5.99
C ASP A 71 19.66 1.57 -5.61
N GLY A 72 19.84 0.36 -5.05
CA GLY A 72 21.16 -0.20 -4.71
C GLY A 72 21.96 -0.72 -5.91
N LYS A 73 21.29 -1.04 -7.04
CA LYS A 73 21.96 -1.27 -8.31
C LYS A 73 22.26 0.08 -8.95
N LYS A 74 23.33 0.74 -8.49
CA LYS A 74 23.94 1.83 -9.26
C LYS A 74 24.02 1.38 -10.71
N SER A 75 23.50 2.21 -11.60
CA SER A 75 23.62 2.05 -13.05
C SER A 75 25.01 1.49 -13.37
N PRO A 76 25.17 0.42 -14.17
CA PRO A 76 26.48 -0.03 -14.61
C PRO A 76 27.23 1.03 -15.45
N LEU A 77 26.64 2.22 -15.63
CA LEU A 77 27.17 3.37 -16.34
C LEU A 77 27.39 4.60 -15.43
N GLY A 78 27.34 4.47 -14.10
CA GLY A 78 27.54 5.58 -13.14
C GLY A 78 26.26 6.19 -12.62
#